data_AF-A0AAV4FA09-F1
#
_entry.id   AF-A0AAV4FA09-F1
#
_cell.length_a   1.000
_cell.length_b   1.000
_cell.length_c   1.000
_cell.angle_alpha   90.00
_cell.angle_beta   90.00
_cell.angle_gamma   90.00
#
_symmetry.space_group_name_H-M   'P 1'
#
loop_
_entity.id
_entity.type
_entity.pdbx_description
1 polymer ?
#
loop_
_entity_poly.entity_id
_entity_poly.type
_entity_poly.pdbx_seq_one_letter_code
_entity_poly.pdbx_strand_id
1 'polypeptide(L)'
;MDSDLKCNEMYGDISRVIAIIATLSILHVCPSTAQTNTQANKCIEDFSNALIKCVTDTGLTRGNFLWFVTNGTSSKSEQPTDPDSYKPKICELQQRIGACTFQSVATIINSTACVGTSAATNQQDVIRTQLNKIFGTYDAKCMHPCRNTLATELRNCYTESGLDPKLFLSNSSNGAVVGSNDEQIAMFCGAKGALVSCMQRRVDACPEAPQILRAIDLDIPSFEKGVSVLCKHPKVYLHGLACFADSTNEVDRCQQKEAQSLIQLDLQAREGNWSESKFFEAFCEIAIEQVECDLKAWGNKNHEACVEAVIGLRRELECELVAPQCNVNPKQISELDHTCHPEKFMKTKRENFSKDSSSASTVTHTALPLTALVAALYAASLL
;
A
#
# COMPACT_ATOMS: atom_id res chain seq x y z
N MET A 1 -3.54 -5.07 -43.37
CA MET A 1 -2.68 -3.94 -43.77
C MET A 1 -2.73 -2.96 -42.60
N ASP A 2 -1.59 -2.88 -41.92
CA ASP A 2 -1.15 -1.91 -40.92
C ASP A 2 -2.15 -1.35 -39.91
N SER A 3 -2.03 -1.83 -38.66
CA SER A 3 -1.94 -1.01 -37.44
C SER A 3 -1.57 -1.91 -36.24
N ASP A 4 -0.43 -2.61 -36.33
CA ASP A 4 0.25 -3.22 -35.19
C ASP A 4 1.40 -2.30 -34.82
N LEU A 5 1.39 -1.66 -33.64
CA LEU A 5 2.58 -1.35 -32.81
C LEU A 5 2.19 -0.52 -31.57
N LYS A 6 2.80 -0.88 -30.43
CA LYS A 6 2.89 -0.17 -29.13
C LYS A 6 1.87 -0.53 -28.04
N CYS A 7 2.04 -1.73 -27.49
CA CYS A 7 1.83 -2.04 -26.07
C CYS A 7 2.74 -3.21 -25.69
N ASN A 8 4.05 -2.98 -25.72
CA ASN A 8 5.06 -3.89 -25.16
C ASN A 8 6.39 -3.12 -25.08
N GLU A 9 6.55 -2.30 -24.05
CA GLU A 9 7.83 -1.69 -23.69
C GLU A 9 7.72 -1.12 -22.27
N MET A 10 7.69 -1.98 -21.24
CA MET A 10 8.09 -1.56 -19.89
C MET A 10 8.46 -2.70 -18.93
N TYR A 11 8.81 -3.89 -19.44
CA TYR A 11 9.43 -4.94 -18.63
C TYR A 11 10.34 -5.77 -19.53
N GLY A 12 11.64 -5.48 -19.51
CA GLY A 12 12.65 -6.32 -20.13
C GLY A 12 13.67 -5.57 -20.96
N ASP A 13 14.62 -4.89 -20.30
CA ASP A 13 15.98 -4.76 -20.84
C ASP A 13 16.99 -4.30 -19.79
N ILE A 14 17.37 -5.20 -18.88
CA ILE A 14 18.66 -5.14 -18.15
C ILE A 14 19.24 -6.55 -18.09
N SER A 15 19.42 -7.17 -19.25
CA SER A 15 20.22 -8.39 -19.40
C SER A 15 20.74 -8.49 -20.82
N ARG A 16 21.85 -7.79 -21.09
CA ARG A 16 22.95 -8.17 -22.01
C ARG A 16 23.88 -6.98 -22.30
N VAL A 17 24.83 -6.72 -21.40
CA VAL A 17 26.20 -6.33 -21.77
C VAL A 17 27.15 -6.88 -20.70
N ILE A 18 27.68 -8.08 -20.93
CA ILE A 18 28.91 -8.56 -20.29
C ILE A 18 29.88 -8.89 -21.42
N ALA A 19 30.95 -8.11 -21.55
CA ALA A 19 32.27 -8.59 -21.96
C ALA A 19 33.35 -7.50 -21.71
N ILE A 20 34.11 -7.72 -20.63
CA ILE A 20 35.58 -7.64 -20.53
C ILE A 20 36.27 -6.31 -20.93
N ILE A 21 36.94 -5.67 -19.96
CA ILE A 21 38.42 -5.52 -19.94
C ILE A 21 38.85 -5.36 -18.48
N ALA A 22 39.70 -6.28 -18.04
CA ALA A 22 40.54 -6.14 -16.87
C ALA A 22 41.76 -5.31 -17.25
N THR A 23 42.05 -4.26 -16.50
CA THR A 23 43.39 -3.67 -16.40
C THR A 23 43.64 -3.23 -14.97
N LEU A 24 44.42 -4.04 -14.26
CA LEU A 24 45.33 -3.55 -13.23
C LEU A 24 46.21 -2.45 -13.83
N SER A 25 46.38 -1.32 -13.13
CA SER A 25 47.70 -0.75 -12.86
C SER A 25 47.66 0.52 -11.98
N ILE A 26 48.35 0.40 -10.84
CA ILE A 26 49.38 1.32 -10.34
C ILE A 26 48.94 2.67 -9.75
N LEU A 27 48.89 2.65 -8.40
CA LEU A 27 49.28 3.70 -7.47
C LEU A 27 50.13 4.83 -8.09
N HIS A 28 49.63 6.06 -8.08
CA HIS A 28 50.44 7.26 -7.88
C HIS A 28 49.79 8.12 -6.78
N VAL A 29 50.36 7.98 -5.58
CA VAL A 29 50.05 8.81 -4.41
C VAL A 29 50.78 10.13 -4.58
N CYS A 30 50.03 11.22 -4.70
CA CYS A 30 50.52 12.57 -4.40
C CYS A 30 49.98 12.97 -3.01
N PRO A 31 50.82 13.48 -2.08
CA PRO A 31 50.41 13.74 -0.71
C PRO A 31 49.65 15.07 -0.66
N SER A 32 48.37 15.04 -0.28
CA SER A 32 47.61 16.25 0.01
C SER A 32 46.58 15.95 1.08
N THR A 33 46.81 16.47 2.29
CA THR A 33 45.83 16.60 3.38
C THR A 33 45.11 15.31 3.81
N ALA A 34 45.78 14.55 4.67
CA ALA A 34 45.18 13.49 5.47
C ALA A 34 44.24 14.07 6.55
N GLN A 35 42.95 14.24 6.26
CA GLN A 35 41.95 14.33 7.33
C GLN A 35 40.49 13.95 6.99
N THR A 36 40.18 13.37 5.83
CA THR A 36 38.77 13.08 5.45
C THR A 36 38.47 11.64 4.99
N ASN A 37 39.40 10.68 5.12
CA ASN A 37 39.18 9.29 4.65
C ASN A 37 38.89 8.27 5.77
N THR A 38 39.17 8.61 7.03
CA THR A 38 38.99 7.68 8.17
C THR A 38 37.52 7.57 8.60
N GLN A 39 36.78 8.67 8.52
CA GLN A 39 35.36 8.72 8.87
C GLN A 39 34.49 8.06 7.78
N ALA A 40 34.94 8.13 6.52
CA ALA A 40 34.31 7.47 5.39
C ALA A 40 34.31 5.93 5.51
N ASN A 41 35.39 5.31 5.99
CA ASN A 41 35.34 3.85 6.17
C ASN A 41 34.48 3.43 7.37
N LYS A 42 34.30 4.31 8.37
CA LYS A 42 33.62 3.98 9.62
C LYS A 42 32.13 3.69 9.44
N CYS A 43 31.37 4.52 8.73
CA CYS A 43 29.92 4.28 8.59
C CYS A 43 29.61 3.00 7.81
N ILE A 44 30.40 2.70 6.77
CA ILE A 44 30.27 1.47 5.98
C ILE A 44 30.66 0.25 6.81
N GLU A 45 31.70 0.36 7.63
CA GLU A 45 32.13 -0.68 8.55
C GLU A 45 31.07 -0.94 9.64
N ASP A 46 30.55 0.11 10.27
CA ASP A 46 29.49 0.04 11.28
C ASP A 46 28.24 -0.61 10.69
N PHE A 47 27.85 -0.24 9.46
CA PHE A 47 26.76 -0.89 8.73
C PHE A 47 27.02 -2.39 8.52
N SER A 48 28.20 -2.74 8.00
CA SER A 48 28.53 -4.15 7.76
C SER A 48 28.56 -4.95 9.07
N ASN A 49 29.05 -4.36 10.15
CA ASN A 49 29.12 -5.01 11.46
C ASN A 49 27.72 -5.21 12.05
N ALA A 50 26.84 -4.19 11.94
CA ALA A 50 25.45 -4.28 12.37
C ALA A 50 24.69 -5.39 11.62
N LEU A 51 24.78 -5.41 10.29
CA LEU A 51 24.16 -6.44 9.45
C LEU A 51 24.65 -7.85 9.83
N ILE A 52 25.98 -8.04 9.87
CA ILE A 52 26.54 -9.37 10.15
C ILE A 52 26.23 -9.81 11.58
N LYS A 53 26.23 -8.90 12.55
CA LYS A 53 25.81 -9.21 13.92
C LYS A 53 24.39 -9.76 13.96
N CYS A 54 23.45 -9.07 13.31
CA CYS A 54 22.05 -9.52 13.24
C CYS A 54 21.91 -10.91 12.58
N VAL A 55 22.71 -11.19 11.55
CA VAL A 55 22.76 -12.52 10.92
C VAL A 55 23.30 -13.56 11.90
N THR A 56 24.44 -13.29 12.55
CA THR A 56 25.07 -14.26 13.46
C THR A 56 24.26 -14.51 14.73
N ASP A 57 23.52 -13.52 15.22
CA ASP A 57 22.64 -13.64 16.39
C ASP A 57 21.46 -14.60 16.13
N THR A 58 21.18 -14.91 14.85
CA THR A 58 20.20 -15.94 14.46
C THR A 58 20.81 -17.33 14.26
N GLY A 59 22.12 -17.49 14.52
CA GLY A 59 22.84 -18.75 14.35
C GLY A 59 23.25 -19.07 12.90
N LEU A 60 23.11 -18.11 11.98
CA LEU A 60 23.64 -18.21 10.62
C LEU A 60 25.09 -17.75 10.57
N THR A 61 25.88 -18.30 9.64
CA THR A 61 27.24 -17.81 9.40
C THR A 61 27.23 -16.62 8.45
N ARG A 62 28.21 -15.72 8.59
CA ARG A 62 28.45 -14.63 7.64
C ARG A 62 28.57 -15.15 6.20
N GLY A 63 29.35 -16.22 6.01
CA GLY A 63 29.65 -16.78 4.70
C GLY A 63 28.39 -17.28 3.99
N ASN A 64 27.55 -18.05 4.68
CA ASN A 64 26.33 -18.61 4.10
C ASN A 64 25.27 -17.54 3.80
N PHE A 65 25.13 -16.53 4.66
CA PHE A 65 24.25 -15.39 4.39
C PHE A 65 24.72 -14.62 3.16
N LEU A 66 26.01 -14.27 3.08
CA LEU A 66 26.56 -13.55 1.93
C LEU A 66 26.45 -14.36 0.64
N TRP A 67 26.66 -15.67 0.69
CA TRP A 67 26.41 -16.55 -0.45
C TRP A 67 24.96 -16.45 -0.92
N PHE A 68 24.01 -16.48 0.01
CA PHE A 68 22.59 -16.40 -0.29
C PHE A 68 22.20 -15.05 -0.91
N VAL A 69 22.62 -13.92 -0.34
CA VAL A 69 22.19 -12.59 -0.85
C VAL A 69 23.02 -12.07 -2.03
N THR A 70 24.16 -12.70 -2.35
CA THR A 70 25.03 -12.29 -3.49
C THR A 70 25.15 -13.34 -4.59
N ASN A 71 24.44 -14.46 -4.52
CA ASN A 71 24.62 -15.60 -5.42
C ASN A 71 26.08 -16.11 -5.47
N GLY A 72 26.77 -16.10 -4.33
CA GLY A 72 28.16 -16.54 -4.23
C GLY A 72 29.20 -15.62 -4.89
N THR A 73 28.82 -14.41 -5.33
CA THR A 73 29.75 -13.48 -6.00
C THR A 73 30.64 -12.70 -5.03
N SER A 74 30.29 -12.67 -3.73
CA SER A 74 31.13 -12.04 -2.71
C SER A 74 32.37 -12.90 -2.42
N SER A 75 33.54 -12.27 -2.33
CA SER A 75 34.79 -12.93 -1.90
C SER A 75 34.73 -13.50 -0.47
N LYS A 76 33.76 -13.05 0.33
CA LYS A 76 33.51 -13.54 1.70
C LYS A 76 32.33 -14.49 1.79
N SER A 77 31.79 -14.93 0.65
CA SER A 77 30.70 -15.89 0.61
C SER A 77 31.20 -17.32 0.76
N GLU A 78 30.42 -18.14 1.46
CA GLU A 78 30.69 -19.56 1.64
C GLU A 78 29.40 -20.32 1.34
N GLN A 79 29.45 -21.25 0.39
CA GLN A 79 28.28 -22.05 0.05
C GLN A 79 27.88 -22.93 1.25
N PRO A 80 26.58 -22.96 1.63
CA PRO A 80 26.08 -23.90 2.63
C PRO A 80 26.37 -25.33 2.21
N THR A 81 26.62 -26.21 3.19
CA THR A 81 26.85 -27.65 2.94
C THR A 81 25.68 -28.30 2.19
N ASP A 82 24.46 -27.86 2.48
CA ASP A 82 23.24 -28.26 1.77
C ASP A 82 22.42 -27.01 1.43
N PRO A 83 22.52 -26.50 0.19
CA PRO A 83 21.78 -25.33 -0.27
C PRO A 83 20.25 -25.49 -0.21
N ASP A 84 19.74 -26.72 -0.42
CA ASP A 84 18.30 -26.97 -0.54
C ASP A 84 17.61 -26.89 0.83
N SER A 85 18.23 -27.45 1.88
CA SER A 85 17.75 -27.28 3.25
C SER A 85 18.10 -25.92 3.86
N TYR A 86 19.12 -25.22 3.32
CA TYR A 86 19.49 -23.90 3.80
C TYR A 86 18.43 -22.84 3.46
N LYS A 87 17.87 -22.87 2.24
CA LYS A 87 16.87 -21.88 1.80
C LYS A 87 15.67 -21.74 2.76
N PRO A 88 14.92 -22.79 3.11
CA PRO A 88 13.78 -22.64 4.02
C PRO A 88 14.21 -22.10 5.39
N LYS A 89 15.34 -22.59 5.93
CA LYS A 89 15.89 -22.13 7.22
C LYS A 89 16.24 -20.65 7.23
N ILE A 90 16.92 -20.14 6.20
CA ILE A 90 17.25 -18.71 6.14
C ILE A 90 15.97 -17.89 5.94
N CYS A 91 15.03 -18.33 5.11
CA CYS A 91 13.79 -17.59 4.87
C CYS A 91 12.89 -17.46 6.10
N GLU A 92 12.82 -18.47 6.98
CA GLU A 92 12.14 -18.38 8.28
C GLU A 92 12.72 -17.28 9.19
N LEU A 93 14.01 -16.94 9.00
CA LEU A 93 14.71 -15.92 9.79
C LEU A 93 14.65 -14.53 9.15
N GLN A 94 14.02 -14.38 7.98
CA GLN A 94 14.02 -13.13 7.22
C GLN A 94 13.49 -11.94 8.03
N GLN A 95 12.33 -12.08 8.68
CA GLN A 95 11.75 -10.99 9.48
C GLN A 95 12.64 -10.63 10.67
N ARG A 96 13.21 -11.63 11.37
CA ARG A 96 14.08 -11.39 12.52
C ARG A 96 15.39 -10.69 12.14
N ILE A 97 16.01 -11.12 11.05
CA ILE A 97 17.24 -10.50 10.52
C ILE A 97 16.94 -9.10 10.01
N GLY A 98 15.84 -8.93 9.27
CA GLY A 98 15.36 -7.64 8.77
C GLY A 98 15.15 -6.65 9.92
N ALA A 99 14.27 -6.97 10.88
CA ALA A 99 13.96 -6.11 12.01
C ALA A 99 15.21 -5.69 12.80
N CYS A 100 16.09 -6.65 13.15
CA CYS A 100 17.35 -6.35 13.83
C CYS A 100 18.23 -5.41 13.00
N THR A 101 18.35 -5.66 11.69
CA THR A 101 19.22 -4.86 10.82
C THR A 101 18.68 -3.46 10.64
N PHE A 102 17.39 -3.30 10.34
CA PHE A 102 16.78 -1.97 10.19
C PHE A 102 16.88 -1.16 11.48
N GLN A 103 16.64 -1.79 12.65
CA GLN A 103 16.79 -1.14 13.94
C GLN A 103 18.25 -0.71 14.20
N SER A 104 19.21 -1.59 13.96
CA SER A 104 20.63 -1.30 14.22
C SER A 104 21.19 -0.24 13.27
N VAL A 105 20.78 -0.31 11.99
CA VAL A 105 21.27 0.56 10.92
C VAL A 105 20.59 1.92 10.93
N ALA A 106 19.39 2.07 11.52
CA ALA A 106 18.69 3.35 11.63
C ALA A 106 19.56 4.45 12.27
N THR A 107 20.32 4.11 13.31
CA THR A 107 21.24 5.05 13.99
C THR A 107 22.39 5.53 13.07
N ILE A 108 22.81 4.69 12.12
CA ILE A 108 23.86 4.99 11.15
C ILE A 108 23.30 5.84 10.01
N ILE A 109 22.14 5.45 9.48
CA ILE A 109 21.45 6.16 8.39
C ILE A 109 20.98 7.55 8.82
N ASN A 110 20.65 7.75 10.09
CA ASN A 110 20.22 9.07 10.60
C ASN A 110 21.38 9.92 11.14
N SER A 111 22.60 9.37 11.16
CA SER A 111 23.78 10.09 11.65
C SER A 111 24.26 11.11 10.63
N THR A 112 24.33 12.39 11.05
CA THR A 112 24.93 13.46 10.26
C THR A 112 26.41 13.24 9.96
N ALA A 113 27.10 12.39 10.75
CA ALA A 113 28.49 12.03 10.51
C ALA A 113 28.70 11.15 9.27
N CYS A 114 27.63 10.55 8.73
CA CYS A 114 27.65 9.74 7.52
C CYS A 114 27.15 10.50 6.28
N VAL A 115 26.80 11.78 6.43
CA VAL A 115 26.35 12.67 5.35
C VAL A 115 27.55 13.30 4.67
N GLY A 116 27.65 13.12 3.35
CA GLY A 116 28.65 13.77 2.52
C GLY A 116 28.04 14.81 1.60
N THR A 117 28.87 15.71 1.06
CA THR A 117 28.45 16.78 0.15
C THR A 117 28.34 16.34 -1.32
N SER A 118 28.69 15.09 -1.63
CA SER A 118 28.62 14.52 -2.98
C SER A 118 28.22 13.05 -2.93
N ALA A 119 27.72 12.47 -4.04
CA ALA A 119 27.37 11.05 -4.10
C ALA A 119 28.53 10.09 -3.77
N ALA A 120 29.78 10.52 -3.99
CA ALA A 120 30.97 9.75 -3.63
C ALA A 120 31.34 9.83 -2.14
N THR A 121 30.87 10.86 -1.44
CA THR A 121 31.13 11.08 -0.01
C THR A 121 29.89 10.83 0.86
N ASN A 122 28.70 10.77 0.26
CA ASN A 122 27.44 10.53 0.96
C ASN A 122 27.25 9.03 1.21
N GLN A 123 27.60 8.62 2.43
CA GLN A 123 27.65 7.21 2.79
C GLN A 123 26.28 6.68 3.16
N GLN A 124 25.37 7.56 3.59
CA GLN A 124 23.98 7.20 3.83
C GLN A 124 23.34 6.63 2.56
N ASP A 125 23.56 7.26 1.40
CA ASP A 125 23.00 6.80 0.14
C ASP A 125 23.60 5.46 -0.31
N VAL A 126 24.92 5.29 -0.12
CA VAL A 126 25.59 4.01 -0.38
C VAL A 126 25.03 2.91 0.53
N ILE A 127 24.88 3.18 1.82
CA ILE A 127 24.34 2.23 2.80
C ILE A 127 22.89 1.89 2.47
N ARG A 128 22.02 2.86 2.20
CA ARG A 128 20.63 2.64 1.78
C ARG A 128 20.56 1.78 0.53
N THR A 129 21.38 2.08 -0.47
CA THR A 129 21.45 1.32 -1.72
C THR A 129 21.86 -0.14 -1.47
N GLN A 130 22.89 -0.37 -0.65
CA GLN A 130 23.33 -1.71 -0.30
C GLN A 130 22.29 -2.47 0.54
N LEU A 131 21.67 -1.80 1.52
CA LEU A 131 20.61 -2.36 2.33
C LEU A 131 19.43 -2.82 1.46
N ASN A 132 18.95 -1.94 0.57
CA ASN A 132 17.87 -2.26 -0.36
C ASN A 132 18.24 -3.40 -1.31
N LYS A 133 19.48 -3.43 -1.83
CA LYS A 133 19.93 -4.50 -2.71
C LYS A 133 20.00 -5.85 -1.99
N ILE A 134 20.55 -5.87 -0.77
CA ILE A 134 20.68 -7.08 0.05
C ILE A 134 19.31 -7.63 0.41
N PHE A 135 18.44 -6.80 0.99
CA PHE A 135 17.12 -7.24 1.42
C PHE A 135 16.16 -7.47 0.26
N GLY A 136 16.28 -6.73 -0.85
CA GLY A 136 15.54 -7.02 -2.07
C GLY A 136 15.91 -8.38 -2.67
N THR A 137 17.19 -8.74 -2.67
CA THR A 137 17.62 -10.08 -3.13
C THR A 137 17.19 -11.18 -2.16
N TYR A 138 17.31 -10.93 -0.86
CA TYR A 138 16.87 -11.84 0.18
C TYR A 138 15.37 -12.13 0.04
N ASP A 139 14.57 -11.08 -0.03
CA ASP A 139 13.12 -11.15 -0.18
C ASP A 139 12.72 -11.85 -1.47
N ALA A 140 13.29 -11.49 -2.62
CA ALA A 140 12.99 -12.15 -3.89
C ALA A 140 13.26 -13.66 -3.87
N LYS A 141 14.26 -14.12 -3.10
CA LYS A 141 14.54 -15.55 -2.95
C LYS A 141 13.60 -16.28 -1.99
N CYS A 142 13.14 -15.59 -0.96
CA CYS A 142 12.31 -16.13 0.11
C CYS A 142 10.81 -15.98 -0.12
N MET A 143 10.43 -15.10 -1.03
CA MET A 143 9.07 -14.83 -1.44
C MET A 143 8.31 -16.12 -1.78
N HIS A 144 7.14 -16.28 -1.18
CA HIS A 144 6.23 -17.36 -1.51
C HIS A 144 5.71 -17.19 -2.96
N PRO A 145 5.57 -18.26 -3.76
CA PRO A 145 5.11 -18.14 -5.16
C PRO A 145 3.79 -17.37 -5.32
N CYS A 146 2.90 -17.44 -4.31
CA CYS A 146 1.63 -16.73 -4.32
C CYS A 146 1.77 -15.20 -4.38
N ARG A 147 2.91 -14.61 -3.99
CA ARG A 147 3.08 -13.15 -4.01
C ARG A 147 2.86 -12.54 -5.40
N ASN A 148 3.32 -13.26 -6.42
CA ASN A 148 3.24 -12.81 -7.80
C ASN A 148 1.86 -13.09 -8.43
N THR A 149 1.07 -14.00 -7.85
CA THR A 149 -0.18 -14.48 -8.46
C THR A 149 -1.42 -13.99 -7.73
N LEU A 150 -1.35 -13.68 -6.42
CA LEU A 150 -2.53 -13.40 -5.60
C LEU A 150 -3.41 -12.28 -6.19
N ALA A 151 -2.83 -11.14 -6.58
CA ALA A 151 -3.62 -10.05 -7.17
C ALA A 151 -4.35 -10.49 -8.46
N THR A 152 -3.71 -11.31 -9.28
CA THR A 152 -4.31 -11.90 -10.48
C THR A 152 -5.38 -12.92 -10.11
N GLU A 153 -5.16 -13.74 -9.08
CA GLU A 153 -6.14 -14.72 -8.59
C GLU A 153 -7.38 -14.04 -8.00
N LEU A 154 -7.22 -12.93 -7.29
CA LEU A 154 -8.32 -12.10 -6.80
C LEU A 154 -9.11 -11.47 -7.96
N ARG A 155 -8.42 -10.99 -8.99
CA ARG A 155 -9.08 -10.55 -10.23
C ARG A 155 -9.84 -11.68 -10.91
N ASN A 156 -9.28 -12.89 -10.95
CA ASN A 156 -9.94 -14.06 -11.56
C ASN A 156 -11.23 -14.42 -10.83
N CYS A 157 -11.36 -14.14 -9.53
CA CYS A 157 -12.62 -14.35 -8.80
C CYS A 157 -13.79 -13.53 -9.39
N TYR A 158 -13.54 -12.38 -10.01
CA TYR A 158 -14.57 -11.64 -10.73
C TYR A 158 -15.05 -12.44 -11.94
N THR A 159 -14.12 -12.91 -12.79
CA THR A 159 -14.43 -13.74 -13.96
C THR A 159 -15.14 -15.03 -13.57
N GLU A 160 -14.66 -15.73 -12.52
CA GLU A 160 -15.29 -16.95 -11.99
C GLU A 160 -16.72 -16.71 -11.48
N SER A 161 -17.02 -15.49 -11.05
CA SER A 161 -18.35 -15.07 -10.60
C SER A 161 -19.21 -14.46 -11.72
N GLY A 162 -18.74 -14.49 -12.98
CA GLY A 162 -19.45 -13.90 -14.12
C GLY A 162 -19.43 -12.37 -14.17
N LEU A 163 -18.48 -11.73 -13.48
CA LEU A 163 -18.33 -10.28 -13.38
C LEU A 163 -17.17 -9.79 -14.26
N ASP A 164 -17.20 -8.50 -14.61
CA ASP A 164 -16.10 -7.88 -15.34
C ASP A 164 -14.84 -7.78 -14.44
N PRO A 165 -13.71 -8.44 -14.79
CA PRO A 165 -12.47 -8.33 -14.03
C PRO A 165 -11.90 -6.90 -13.98
N LYS A 166 -12.35 -5.98 -14.84
CA LYS A 166 -12.00 -4.56 -14.76
C LYS A 166 -12.63 -3.84 -13.58
N LEU A 167 -13.57 -4.46 -12.85
CA LEU A 167 -14.05 -3.88 -11.58
C LEU A 167 -13.05 -4.10 -10.43
N PHE A 168 -12.05 -4.97 -10.60
CA PHE A 168 -11.00 -5.18 -9.62
C PHE A 168 -9.87 -4.14 -9.77
N LEU A 169 -9.79 -3.21 -8.81
CA LEU A 169 -8.71 -2.21 -8.68
C LEU A 169 -8.41 -1.43 -9.97
N SER A 170 -9.42 -1.16 -10.80
CA SER A 170 -9.19 -0.44 -12.05
C SER A 170 -9.37 1.05 -11.89
N ASN A 171 -8.41 1.81 -12.42
CA ASN A 171 -8.54 3.25 -12.63
C ASN A 171 -9.55 3.60 -13.75
N SER A 172 -9.98 2.61 -14.54
CA SER A 172 -10.88 2.83 -15.68
C SER A 172 -12.36 2.82 -15.32
N SER A 173 -12.73 2.46 -14.09
CA SER A 173 -14.14 2.35 -13.69
C SER A 173 -14.76 3.69 -13.26
N ASN A 174 -13.99 4.78 -13.26
CA ASN A 174 -14.42 6.12 -12.79
C ASN A 174 -15.12 6.05 -11.42
N GLY A 175 -14.59 5.22 -10.50
CA GLY A 175 -15.16 5.01 -9.17
C GLY A 175 -16.30 3.99 -9.09
N ALA A 176 -16.71 3.36 -10.20
CA ALA A 176 -17.69 2.29 -10.18
C ALA A 176 -17.10 1.00 -9.57
N VAL A 177 -17.59 0.61 -8.40
CA VAL A 177 -17.15 -0.58 -7.66
C VAL A 177 -18.07 -1.78 -7.94
N VAL A 178 -19.38 -1.57 -8.00
CA VAL A 178 -20.38 -2.62 -8.20
C VAL A 178 -21.03 -2.59 -9.59
N GLY A 179 -20.48 -1.79 -10.52
CA GLY A 179 -21.02 -1.56 -11.86
C GLY A 179 -21.43 -0.11 -12.10
N SER A 180 -21.69 0.26 -13.36
CA SER A 180 -22.05 1.64 -13.77
C SER A 180 -23.45 1.75 -14.40
N ASN A 181 -24.20 0.66 -14.43
CA ASN A 181 -25.60 0.63 -14.86
C ASN A 181 -26.38 -0.45 -14.08
N ASP A 182 -27.71 -0.42 -14.20
CA ASP A 182 -28.59 -1.34 -13.45
C ASP A 182 -28.28 -2.83 -13.70
N GLU A 183 -27.95 -3.20 -14.93
CA GLU A 183 -27.65 -4.59 -15.30
C GLU A 183 -26.36 -5.07 -14.61
N GLN A 184 -25.29 -4.29 -14.71
CA GLN A 184 -24.02 -4.59 -14.05
C GLN A 184 -24.16 -4.69 -12.53
N ILE A 185 -24.95 -3.80 -11.92
CA ILE A 185 -25.20 -3.83 -10.48
C ILE A 185 -26.00 -5.06 -10.09
N ALA A 186 -27.05 -5.40 -10.84
CA ALA A 186 -27.83 -6.61 -10.58
C ALA A 186 -26.95 -7.87 -10.66
N MET A 187 -26.09 -7.97 -11.68
CA MET A 187 -25.11 -9.06 -11.80
C MET A 187 -24.15 -9.10 -10.62
N PHE A 188 -23.51 -7.97 -10.30
CA PHE A 188 -22.57 -7.87 -9.18
C PHE A 188 -23.22 -8.25 -7.86
N CYS A 189 -24.35 -7.65 -7.53
CA CYS A 189 -25.03 -7.87 -6.25
C CYS A 189 -25.58 -9.29 -6.11
N GLY A 190 -25.98 -9.92 -7.22
CA GLY A 190 -26.35 -11.34 -7.25
C GLY A 190 -25.16 -12.28 -7.03
N ALA A 191 -23.97 -11.91 -7.51
CA ALA A 191 -22.75 -12.72 -7.43
C ALA A 191 -21.85 -12.39 -6.22
N LYS A 192 -22.14 -11.31 -5.47
CA LYS A 192 -21.34 -10.78 -4.36
C LYS A 192 -20.85 -11.85 -3.38
N GLY A 193 -21.73 -12.74 -2.92
CA GLY A 193 -21.37 -13.78 -1.95
C GLY A 193 -20.37 -14.79 -2.49
N ALA A 194 -20.51 -15.18 -3.77
CA ALA A 194 -19.57 -16.06 -4.44
C ALA A 194 -18.22 -15.38 -4.68
N LEU A 195 -18.23 -14.10 -5.07
CA LEU A 195 -17.03 -13.29 -5.23
C LEU A 195 -16.22 -13.19 -3.93
N VAL A 196 -16.86 -12.74 -2.83
CA VAL A 196 -16.19 -12.60 -1.52
C VAL A 196 -15.64 -13.95 -1.04
N SER A 197 -16.43 -15.03 -1.18
CA SER A 197 -15.99 -16.38 -0.81
C SER A 197 -14.82 -16.88 -1.66
N CYS A 198 -14.77 -16.52 -2.95
CA CYS A 198 -13.61 -16.82 -3.79
C CYS A 198 -12.38 -16.05 -3.31
N MET A 199 -12.50 -14.74 -3.12
CA MET A 199 -11.40 -13.87 -2.71
C MET A 199 -10.82 -14.33 -1.36
N GLN A 200 -11.68 -14.60 -0.37
CA GLN A 200 -11.24 -15.09 0.94
C GLN A 200 -10.44 -16.39 0.82
N ARG A 201 -10.89 -17.36 0.01
CA ARG A 201 -10.15 -18.61 -0.22
C ARG A 201 -8.77 -18.38 -0.85
N ARG A 202 -8.64 -17.41 -1.78
CA ARG A 202 -7.33 -17.06 -2.38
C ARG A 202 -6.41 -16.42 -1.34
N VAL A 203 -6.95 -15.55 -0.50
CA VAL A 203 -6.23 -14.91 0.61
C VAL A 203 -5.75 -15.96 1.62
N ASP A 204 -6.63 -16.84 2.08
CA ASP A 204 -6.31 -17.87 3.08
C ASP A 204 -5.25 -18.87 2.58
N ALA A 205 -5.20 -19.11 1.26
CA ALA A 205 -4.22 -19.99 0.64
C ALA A 205 -2.83 -19.35 0.45
N CYS A 206 -2.70 -18.03 0.65
CA CYS A 206 -1.46 -17.31 0.44
C CYS A 206 -0.91 -16.78 1.78
N PRO A 207 0.17 -17.36 2.32
CA PRO A 207 0.76 -16.93 3.60
C PRO A 207 1.20 -15.46 3.62
N GLU A 208 1.51 -14.89 2.46
CA GLU A 208 1.93 -13.50 2.30
C GLU A 208 0.78 -12.55 1.96
N ALA A 209 -0.47 -13.03 1.96
CA ALA A 209 -1.64 -12.22 1.62
C ALA A 209 -1.73 -10.94 2.46
N PRO A 210 -1.50 -10.91 3.79
CA PRO A 210 -1.60 -9.67 4.56
C PRO A 210 -0.66 -8.56 4.07
N GLN A 211 0.50 -8.89 3.52
CA GLN A 211 1.43 -7.91 2.96
C GLN A 211 0.96 -7.43 1.58
N ILE A 212 0.51 -8.36 0.73
CA ILE A 212 0.05 -8.07 -0.64
C ILE A 212 -1.23 -7.23 -0.60
N LEU A 213 -2.19 -7.64 0.23
CA LEU A 213 -3.46 -6.94 0.46
C LEU A 213 -3.24 -5.52 0.95
N ARG A 214 -2.31 -5.30 1.90
CA ARG A 214 -1.90 -3.96 2.32
C ARG A 214 -1.30 -3.15 1.17
N ALA A 215 -0.47 -3.76 0.33
CA ALA A 215 0.16 -3.06 -0.80
C ALA A 215 -0.84 -2.65 -1.90
N ILE A 216 -1.96 -3.36 -2.04
CA ILE A 216 -3.03 -3.05 -2.99
C ILE A 216 -4.26 -2.42 -2.33
N ASP A 217 -4.14 -2.07 -1.05
CA ASP A 217 -5.19 -1.45 -0.22
C ASP A 217 -6.54 -2.18 -0.26
N LEU A 218 -6.50 -3.49 0.00
CA LEU A 218 -7.67 -4.34 -0.02
C LEU A 218 -7.85 -5.06 1.32
N ASP A 219 -8.90 -4.70 2.05
CA ASP A 219 -9.39 -5.46 3.20
C ASP A 219 -10.69 -6.18 2.83
N ILE A 220 -10.68 -7.52 2.80
CA ILE A 220 -11.84 -8.32 2.35
C ILE A 220 -13.09 -8.07 3.22
N PRO A 221 -13.01 -8.02 4.57
CA PRO A 221 -14.14 -7.68 5.41
C PRO A 221 -14.73 -6.30 5.12
N SER A 222 -13.89 -5.28 4.98
CA SER A 222 -14.32 -3.90 4.67
C SER A 222 -14.91 -3.81 3.26
N PHE A 223 -14.30 -4.50 2.28
CA PHE A 223 -14.86 -4.64 0.94
C PHE A 223 -16.27 -5.24 0.98
N GLU A 224 -16.46 -6.37 1.68
CA GLU A 224 -17.77 -7.03 1.80
C GLU A 224 -18.82 -6.12 2.43
N LYS A 225 -18.47 -5.41 3.51
CA LYS A 225 -19.37 -4.43 4.13
C LYS A 225 -19.74 -3.32 3.15
N GLY A 226 -18.75 -2.73 2.49
CA GLY A 226 -18.95 -1.63 1.55
C GLY A 226 -19.87 -2.04 0.40
N VAL A 227 -19.57 -3.15 -0.28
CA VAL A 227 -20.44 -3.62 -1.37
C VAL A 227 -21.81 -4.07 -0.88
N SER A 228 -21.96 -4.50 0.37
CA SER A 228 -23.25 -4.81 0.98
C SER A 228 -24.12 -3.56 1.18
N VAL A 229 -23.53 -2.43 1.56
CA VAL A 229 -24.24 -1.14 1.65
C VAL A 229 -24.67 -0.69 0.24
N LEU A 230 -23.75 -0.71 -0.72
CA LEU A 230 -24.03 -0.28 -2.10
C LEU A 230 -25.15 -1.11 -2.75
N CYS A 231 -25.13 -2.43 -2.58
CA CYS A 231 -26.15 -3.32 -3.14
C CYS A 231 -27.55 -3.16 -2.53
N LYS A 232 -27.68 -2.56 -1.34
CA LYS A 232 -29.00 -2.23 -0.75
C LYS A 232 -29.65 -1.02 -1.41
N HIS A 233 -28.86 -0.16 -2.06
CA HIS A 233 -29.30 1.12 -2.59
C HIS A 233 -28.80 1.38 -4.02
N PRO A 234 -29.06 0.48 -4.98
CA PRO A 234 -28.44 0.51 -6.32
C PRO A 234 -28.73 1.80 -7.09
N LYS A 235 -29.95 2.33 -7.02
CA LYS A 235 -30.35 3.59 -7.67
C LYS A 235 -29.63 4.81 -7.10
N VAL A 236 -29.48 4.86 -5.79
CA VAL A 236 -28.77 5.96 -5.10
C VAL A 236 -27.28 5.87 -5.42
N TYR A 237 -26.71 4.66 -5.47
CA TYR A 237 -25.33 4.43 -5.88
C TYR A 237 -25.05 4.91 -7.32
N LEU A 238 -25.90 4.53 -8.29
CA LEU A 238 -25.74 5.00 -9.68
C LEU A 238 -25.74 6.52 -9.79
N HIS A 239 -26.65 7.17 -9.06
CA HIS A 239 -26.69 8.63 -9.01
C HIS A 239 -25.44 9.21 -8.33
N GLY A 240 -24.94 8.53 -7.30
CA GLY A 240 -23.69 8.87 -6.61
C GLY A 240 -22.46 8.85 -7.52
N LEU A 241 -22.40 7.97 -8.53
CA LEU A 241 -21.30 7.96 -9.49
C LEU A 241 -21.16 9.32 -10.20
N ALA A 242 -22.26 9.99 -10.52
CA ALA A 242 -22.23 11.34 -11.08
C ALA A 242 -21.80 12.39 -10.05
N CYS A 243 -22.27 12.29 -8.81
CA CYS A 243 -21.89 13.22 -7.74
C CYS A 243 -20.39 13.18 -7.47
N PHE A 244 -19.79 11.99 -7.41
CA PHE A 244 -18.40 11.76 -7.00
C PHE A 244 -17.41 11.65 -8.16
N ALA A 245 -17.85 11.84 -9.41
CA ALA A 245 -16.98 11.76 -10.59
C ALA A 245 -15.80 12.74 -10.51
N ASP A 246 -16.06 13.98 -10.06
CA ASP A 246 -15.07 15.06 -9.98
C ASP A 246 -14.91 15.53 -8.53
N SER A 247 -13.68 15.59 -8.02
CA SER A 247 -13.39 16.23 -6.74
C SER A 247 -13.57 17.75 -6.80
N THR A 248 -13.81 18.37 -5.65
CA THR A 248 -13.78 19.83 -5.50
C THR A 248 -12.52 20.24 -4.74
N ASN A 249 -12.17 21.53 -4.79
CA ASN A 249 -11.04 22.06 -4.02
C ASN A 249 -11.19 21.79 -2.50
N GLU A 250 -12.42 21.78 -1.99
CA GLU A 250 -12.71 21.48 -0.59
C GLU A 250 -12.42 20.01 -0.26
N VAL A 251 -12.82 19.08 -1.15
CA VAL A 251 -12.52 17.65 -1.01
C VAL A 251 -11.02 17.42 -1.07
N ASP A 252 -10.34 18.01 -2.06
CA ASP A 252 -8.88 17.89 -2.20
C ASP A 252 -8.14 18.40 -0.95
N ARG A 253 -8.65 19.47 -0.32
CA ARG A 253 -8.09 20.00 0.94
C ARG A 253 -8.29 19.05 2.11
N CYS A 254 -9.44 18.40 2.23
CA CYS A 254 -9.66 17.37 3.24
C CYS A 254 -8.65 16.23 3.08
N GLN A 255 -8.56 15.66 1.87
CA GLN A 255 -7.62 14.58 1.56
C GLN A 255 -6.14 14.97 1.79
N GLN A 256 -5.75 16.20 1.43
CA GLN A 256 -4.40 16.70 1.72
C GLN A 256 -4.14 16.84 3.22
N LYS A 257 -5.13 17.30 4.00
CA LYS A 257 -5.02 17.41 5.46
C LYS A 257 -4.86 16.03 6.09
N GLU A 258 -5.65 15.04 5.67
CA GLU A 258 -5.52 13.65 6.13
C GLU A 258 -4.11 13.12 5.85
N ALA A 259 -3.65 13.20 4.59
CA ALA A 259 -2.33 12.70 4.20
C ALA A 259 -1.21 13.35 5.03
N GLN A 260 -1.27 14.66 5.24
CA GLN A 260 -0.31 15.38 6.09
C GLN A 260 -0.37 14.92 7.55
N SER A 261 -1.58 14.70 8.08
CA SER A 261 -1.79 14.26 9.47
C SER A 261 -1.26 12.84 9.69
N LEU A 262 -1.47 11.93 8.74
CA LEU A 262 -0.96 10.56 8.79
C LEU A 262 0.57 10.52 8.68
N ILE A 263 1.18 11.35 7.83
CA ILE A 263 2.64 11.49 7.77
C ILE A 263 3.19 12.01 9.11
N GLN A 264 2.56 13.02 9.70
CA GLN A 264 2.97 13.55 11.01
C GLN A 264 2.81 12.50 12.12
N LEU A 265 1.73 11.73 12.10
CA LEU A 265 1.50 10.64 13.04
C LEU A 265 2.61 9.59 12.97
N ASP A 266 2.98 9.13 11.77
CA ASP A 266 4.05 8.16 11.58
C ASP A 266 5.40 8.70 12.10
N LEU A 267 5.75 9.95 11.79
CA LEU A 267 6.96 10.59 12.31
C LEU A 267 6.97 10.66 13.84
N GLN A 268 5.86 11.11 14.44
CA GLN A 268 5.74 11.23 15.89
C GLN A 268 5.78 9.87 16.59
N ALA A 269 5.20 8.83 15.99
CA ALA A 269 5.21 7.48 16.53
C ALA A 269 6.62 6.89 16.56
N ARG A 270 7.37 7.08 15.46
CA ARG A 270 8.77 6.62 15.32
C ARG A 270 9.71 7.34 16.29
N GLU A 271 9.57 8.66 16.41
CA GLU A 271 10.44 9.48 17.25
C GLU A 271 10.08 9.41 18.73
N GLY A 272 8.79 9.29 19.04
CA GLY A 272 8.26 9.47 20.39
C GLY A 272 8.13 8.20 21.23
N ASN A 273 8.55 7.03 20.71
CA ASN A 273 8.35 5.73 21.37
C ASN A 273 6.90 5.54 21.84
N TRP A 274 5.94 5.82 20.96
CA TRP A 274 4.52 5.75 21.31
C TRP A 274 4.09 4.32 21.59
N SER A 275 3.16 4.15 22.54
CA SER A 275 2.45 2.88 22.67
C SER A 275 1.51 2.68 21.48
N GLU A 276 1.24 1.42 21.15
CA GLU A 276 0.27 1.04 20.11
C GLU A 276 -1.11 1.69 20.35
N SER A 277 -1.57 1.71 21.60
CA SER A 277 -2.83 2.37 21.98
C SER A 277 -2.84 3.86 21.67
N LYS A 278 -1.72 4.57 21.92
CA LYS A 278 -1.63 6.01 21.65
C LYS A 278 -1.60 6.28 20.15
N PHE A 279 -0.91 5.44 19.38
CA PHE A 279 -0.90 5.52 17.93
C PHE A 279 -2.31 5.34 17.36
N PHE A 280 -3.02 4.30 17.77
CA PHE A 280 -4.39 4.05 17.31
C PHE A 280 -5.37 5.14 17.75
N GLU A 281 -5.17 5.72 18.93
CA GLU A 281 -6.00 6.83 19.37
C GLU A 281 -5.91 8.02 18.40
N ALA A 282 -4.70 8.46 18.08
CA ALA A 282 -4.48 9.56 17.14
C ALA A 282 -4.88 9.20 15.69
N PHE A 283 -4.63 7.96 15.26
CA PHE A 283 -5.07 7.48 13.94
C PHE A 283 -6.60 7.59 13.79
N CYS A 284 -7.34 7.14 14.80
CA CYS A 284 -8.79 7.16 14.79
C CYS A 284 -9.35 8.59 14.84
N GLU A 285 -8.72 9.51 15.57
CA GLU A 285 -9.08 10.94 15.52
C GLU A 285 -8.94 11.50 14.10
N ILE A 286 -7.81 11.23 13.42
CA ILE A 286 -7.58 11.66 12.03
C ILE A 286 -8.64 11.07 11.09
N ALA A 287 -8.92 9.77 11.20
CA ALA A 287 -9.89 9.09 10.35
C ALA A 287 -11.31 9.65 10.52
N ILE A 288 -11.77 9.86 11.76
CA ILE A 288 -13.11 10.42 12.04
C ILE A 288 -13.21 11.87 11.54
N GLU A 289 -12.17 12.69 11.78
CA GLU A 289 -12.11 14.07 11.26
C GLU A 289 -12.18 14.10 9.74
N GLN A 290 -11.49 13.17 9.06
CA GLN A 290 -11.49 13.09 7.61
C GLN A 290 -12.88 12.76 7.07
N VAL A 291 -13.56 11.76 7.65
CA VAL A 291 -14.93 11.40 7.26
C VAL A 291 -15.86 12.61 7.38
N GLU A 292 -15.78 13.37 8.48
CA GLU A 292 -16.59 14.58 8.63
C GLU A 292 -16.25 15.67 7.60
N CYS A 293 -14.96 15.91 7.36
CA CYS A 293 -14.48 16.90 6.39
C CYS A 293 -14.99 16.57 4.98
N ASP A 294 -14.78 15.34 4.52
CA ASP A 294 -15.19 14.88 3.20
C ASP A 294 -16.70 14.94 3.03
N LEU A 295 -17.48 14.42 3.98
CA LEU A 295 -18.94 14.43 3.88
C LEU A 295 -19.51 15.86 3.83
N LYS A 296 -18.89 16.80 4.55
CA LYS A 296 -19.26 18.22 4.49
C LYS A 296 -18.87 18.84 3.15
N ALA A 297 -17.66 18.56 2.65
CA ALA A 297 -17.20 19.07 1.35
C ALA A 297 -18.10 18.58 0.22
N TRP A 298 -18.39 17.27 0.17
CA TRP A 298 -19.31 16.68 -0.80
C TRP A 298 -20.75 17.17 -0.64
N GLY A 299 -21.23 17.34 0.59
CA GLY A 299 -22.56 17.89 0.85
C GLY A 299 -22.74 19.34 0.38
N ASN A 300 -21.65 20.09 0.24
CA ASN A 300 -21.66 21.45 -0.29
C ASN A 300 -21.42 21.53 -1.80
N LYS A 301 -21.12 20.40 -2.46
CA LYS A 301 -20.88 20.37 -3.90
C LYS A 301 -22.17 20.73 -4.64
N ASN A 302 -22.13 21.83 -5.40
CA ASN A 302 -23.26 22.28 -6.21
C ASN A 302 -23.37 21.45 -7.50
N HIS A 303 -23.91 20.25 -7.39
CA HIS A 303 -24.16 19.35 -8.51
C HIS A 303 -25.51 18.65 -8.31
N GLU A 304 -26.31 18.51 -9.38
CA GLU A 304 -27.67 17.97 -9.30
C GLU A 304 -27.72 16.55 -8.70
N ALA A 305 -26.67 15.77 -8.94
CA ALA A 305 -26.55 14.41 -8.41
C ALA A 305 -26.15 14.33 -6.92
N CYS A 306 -25.65 15.42 -6.33
CA CYS A 306 -25.19 15.47 -4.95
C CYS A 306 -26.33 15.78 -3.97
N VAL A 307 -27.40 14.98 -4.05
CA VAL A 307 -28.57 15.10 -3.16
C VAL A 307 -28.31 14.45 -1.81
N GLU A 308 -29.10 14.82 -0.79
CA GLU A 308 -28.95 14.29 0.56
C GLU A 308 -29.03 12.75 0.65
N ALA A 309 -29.80 12.10 -0.21
CA ALA A 309 -29.85 10.63 -0.27
C ALA A 309 -28.48 10.03 -0.66
N VAL A 310 -27.79 10.64 -1.62
CA VAL A 310 -26.45 10.22 -2.08
C VAL A 310 -25.39 10.48 -1.01
N ILE A 311 -25.41 11.67 -0.40
CA ILE A 311 -24.49 12.01 0.69
C ILE A 311 -24.73 11.11 1.91
N GLY A 312 -25.99 10.80 2.22
CA GLY A 312 -26.35 9.86 3.28
C GLY A 312 -25.90 8.42 3.00
N LEU A 313 -25.93 7.96 1.74
CA LEU A 313 -25.34 6.67 1.35
C LEU A 313 -23.83 6.66 1.54
N ARG A 314 -23.13 7.72 1.11
CA ARG A 314 -21.69 7.84 1.34
C ARG A 314 -21.37 7.85 2.83
N ARG A 315 -22.13 8.59 3.65
CA ARG A 315 -21.94 8.60 5.10
C ARG A 315 -22.05 7.21 5.71
N GLU A 316 -23.07 6.43 5.37
CA GLU A 316 -23.18 5.05 5.87
C GLU A 316 -21.98 4.20 5.42
N LEU A 317 -21.56 4.34 4.17
CA LEU A 317 -20.40 3.63 3.64
C LEU A 317 -19.11 3.95 4.42
N GLU A 318 -18.76 5.23 4.54
CA GLU A 318 -17.55 5.67 5.28
C GLU A 318 -17.59 5.19 6.73
N CYS A 319 -18.76 5.26 7.38
CA CYS A 319 -18.95 4.83 8.77
C CYS A 319 -18.83 3.32 8.97
N GLU A 320 -19.25 2.49 8.00
CA GLU A 320 -19.07 1.03 8.04
C GLU A 320 -17.62 0.59 7.82
N LEU A 321 -16.82 1.45 7.18
CA LEU A 321 -15.39 1.26 6.92
C LEU A 321 -14.49 1.77 8.05
N VAL A 322 -15.03 2.52 9.02
CA VAL A 322 -14.28 2.92 10.22
C VAL A 322 -13.82 1.66 10.96
N ALA A 323 -12.52 1.62 11.24
CA ALA A 323 -11.89 0.45 11.81
C ALA A 323 -12.45 0.17 13.23
N PRO A 324 -12.72 -1.11 13.60
CA PRO A 324 -13.35 -1.44 14.89
C PRO A 324 -12.60 -0.92 16.12
N GLN A 325 -11.27 -0.79 16.03
CA GLN A 325 -10.43 -0.22 17.08
C GLN A 325 -10.72 1.25 17.38
N CYS A 326 -11.41 1.98 16.50
CA CYS A 326 -11.86 3.34 16.76
C CYS A 326 -13.13 3.41 17.60
N ASN A 327 -13.75 2.27 17.91
CA ASN A 327 -15.00 2.18 18.67
C ASN A 327 -14.78 1.69 20.13
N VAL A 328 -13.61 1.99 20.71
CA VAL A 328 -13.24 1.53 22.06
C VAL A 328 -12.99 2.65 23.06
N ASN A 329 -12.66 3.87 22.60
CA ASN A 329 -12.45 5.04 23.46
C ASN A 329 -13.73 5.86 23.57
N PRO A 330 -14.24 6.19 24.77
CA PRO A 330 -15.47 6.99 24.95
C PRO A 330 -15.50 8.31 24.19
N LYS A 331 -14.36 9.00 24.05
CA LYS A 331 -14.25 10.24 23.27
C LYS A 331 -14.52 9.97 21.78
N GLN A 332 -13.82 8.98 21.22
CA GLN A 332 -13.95 8.58 19.82
C GLN A 332 -15.34 8.00 19.53
N ILE A 333 -15.91 7.24 20.47
CA ILE A 333 -17.28 6.75 20.38
C ILE A 333 -18.25 7.92 20.27
N SER A 334 -18.09 8.98 21.08
CA SER A 334 -18.95 10.15 21.02
C SER A 334 -18.80 10.93 19.70
N GLU A 335 -17.58 11.08 19.19
CA GLU A 335 -17.31 11.77 17.92
C GLU A 335 -17.82 10.96 16.73
N LEU A 336 -17.58 9.65 16.75
CA LEU A 336 -18.08 8.71 15.76
C LEU A 336 -19.60 8.66 15.81
N ASP A 337 -20.24 8.59 16.98
CA ASP A 337 -21.69 8.62 17.10
C ASP A 337 -22.25 9.93 16.54
N HIS A 338 -21.60 11.07 16.79
CA HIS A 338 -22.01 12.33 16.16
C HIS A 338 -21.98 12.23 14.62
N THR A 339 -20.91 11.71 14.03
CA THR A 339 -20.78 11.66 12.55
C THR A 339 -21.57 10.53 11.92
N CYS A 340 -21.65 9.39 12.58
CA CYS A 340 -22.16 8.11 12.11
C CYS A 340 -23.50 7.68 12.74
N HIS A 341 -24.20 8.60 13.40
CA HIS A 341 -25.55 8.33 13.89
C HIS A 341 -26.46 7.90 12.73
N PRO A 342 -27.22 6.78 12.83
CA PRO A 342 -28.04 6.26 11.73
C PRO A 342 -29.05 7.26 11.15
N GLU A 343 -29.51 8.22 11.96
CA GLU A 343 -30.41 9.29 11.49
C GLU A 343 -29.76 10.19 10.43
N LYS A 344 -28.43 10.35 10.46
CA LYS A 344 -27.67 11.12 9.46
C LYS A 344 -27.48 10.37 8.14
N PHE A 345 -27.80 9.07 8.06
CA PHE A 345 -27.69 8.27 6.83
C PHE A 345 -28.81 8.56 5.82
N MET A 346 -29.78 9.41 6.18
CA MET A 346 -30.87 9.84 5.30
C MET A 346 -31.71 8.67 4.76
N LYS A 347 -31.89 7.61 5.57
CA LYS A 347 -32.53 6.35 5.16
C LYS A 347 -33.88 6.56 4.46
N THR A 348 -34.77 7.39 5.03
CA THR A 348 -36.08 7.68 4.43
C THR A 348 -35.96 8.36 3.06
N LYS A 349 -35.00 9.28 2.88
CA LYS A 349 -34.78 9.94 1.58
C LYS A 349 -34.26 8.95 0.54
N ARG A 350 -33.40 8.00 0.94
CA ARG A 350 -32.92 6.92 0.05
C ARG A 350 -34.02 5.96 -0.37
N GLU A 351 -34.88 5.57 0.57
CA GLU A 351 -36.03 4.70 0.29
C GLU A 351 -37.04 5.36 -0.67
N ASN A 352 -37.25 6.68 -0.53
CA ASN A 352 -38.11 7.43 -1.44
C ASN A 352 -37.46 7.64 -2.83
N PHE A 353 -36.14 7.87 -2.87
CA PHE A 353 -35.39 8.00 -4.13
C PHE A 353 -35.58 6.78 -5.05
N SER A 354 -35.59 5.57 -4.47
CA SER A 354 -35.85 4.34 -5.21
C SER A 354 -37.27 4.21 -5.73
N LYS A 355 -38.25 4.89 -5.13
CA LYS A 355 -39.66 4.87 -5.58
C LYS A 355 -39.90 5.87 -6.71
N ASP A 356 -39.30 7.06 -6.63
CA ASP A 356 -39.50 8.14 -7.59
C ASP A 356 -38.74 7.91 -8.90
N SER A 357 -37.57 7.26 -8.83
CA SER A 357 -36.73 6.90 -10.00
C SER A 357 -37.29 5.78 -10.89
N SER A 358 -38.48 5.24 -10.58
CA SER A 358 -39.26 4.36 -11.47
C SER A 358 -39.69 5.04 -12.77
N SER A 359 -39.50 6.36 -12.86
CA SER A 359 -39.94 7.22 -13.95
C SER A 359 -38.75 8.02 -14.49
N ALA A 360 -38.08 7.48 -15.51
CA ALA A 360 -37.08 8.12 -16.38
C ALA A 360 -35.72 8.53 -15.77
N SER A 361 -34.63 7.99 -16.33
CA SER A 361 -33.63 8.79 -17.10
C SER A 361 -32.39 7.94 -17.44
N THR A 362 -32.07 7.87 -18.73
CA THR A 362 -30.82 7.35 -19.26
C THR A 362 -29.76 8.46 -19.14
N VAL A 363 -28.80 8.32 -18.24
CA VAL A 363 -27.68 9.28 -18.11
C VAL A 363 -26.51 8.79 -18.94
N THR A 364 -26.14 9.57 -19.96
CA THR A 364 -24.94 9.36 -20.78
C THR A 364 -23.74 9.99 -20.08
N HIS A 365 -22.78 9.18 -19.65
CA HIS A 365 -21.53 9.65 -19.05
C HIS A 365 -20.44 9.86 -20.11
N THR A 366 -19.84 11.06 -20.14
CA THR A 366 -18.58 11.34 -20.84
C THR A 366 -17.40 11.09 -19.90
N ALA A 367 -16.41 10.33 -20.37
CA ALA A 367 -15.30 9.82 -19.58
C ALA A 367 -14.14 10.82 -19.45
N LEU A 368 -13.65 11.04 -18.22
CA LEU A 368 -12.34 11.58 -17.87
C LEU A 368 -11.81 10.79 -16.64
N PRO A 369 -10.50 10.54 -16.52
CA PRO A 369 -9.97 9.71 -15.45
C PRO A 369 -9.72 10.54 -14.18
N LEU A 370 -10.22 10.09 -13.03
CA LEU A 370 -9.84 10.64 -11.72
C LEU A 370 -9.08 9.62 -10.88
N THR A 371 -7.83 9.96 -10.59
CA THR A 371 -6.94 9.37 -9.59
C THR A 371 -7.13 10.07 -8.26
N ALA A 372 -7.85 9.48 -7.31
CA ALA A 372 -7.88 9.97 -5.93
C ALA A 372 -8.43 8.87 -4.98
N LEU A 373 -7.54 7.97 -4.56
CA LEU A 373 -7.71 7.19 -3.32
C LEU A 373 -6.39 6.55 -2.84
N VAL A 374 -5.37 6.47 -3.71
CA VAL A 374 -4.10 5.76 -3.43
C VAL A 374 -3.06 6.60 -2.67
N ALA A 375 -3.31 7.89 -2.39
CA ALA A 375 -2.29 8.80 -1.87
C ALA A 375 -2.17 8.88 -0.33
N ALA A 376 -3.18 8.45 0.44
CA ALA A 376 -3.18 8.63 1.91
C ALA A 376 -2.46 7.51 2.69
N LEU A 377 -2.19 6.34 2.08
CA LEU A 377 -1.66 5.16 2.80
C LEU A 377 -0.16 4.92 2.64
N TYR A 378 0.56 5.79 1.92
CA TYR A 378 2.01 5.67 1.73
C TYR A 378 2.83 5.83 3.03
N ALA A 379 2.24 6.29 4.14
CA ALA A 379 2.91 6.41 5.42
C ALA A 379 2.97 5.10 6.23
N ALA A 380 2.06 4.14 6.00
CA ALA A 380 2.03 2.87 6.73
C ALA A 380 2.97 1.78 6.16
N SER A 381 3.53 2.02 4.97
CA SER A 381 4.33 1.03 4.21
C SER A 381 5.83 1.02 4.56
N LEU A 382 6.24 1.69 5.65
CA LEU A 382 7.64 1.80 6.07
C LEU A 382 7.92 1.17 7.45
N LEU A 383 7.16 0.14 7.84
CA LEU A 383 7.49 -0.76 8.96
C LEU A 383 7.54 -2.22 8.52
#